data_AF-A0AAE1WI72-F1
#
_entry.id   AF-A0AAE1WI72-F1
#
_cell.length_a   1.000
_cell.length_b   1.000
_cell.length_c   1.000
_cell.angle_alpha   90.00
_cell.angle_beta   90.00
_cell.angle_gamma   90.00
#
_symmetry.space_group_name_H-M   'P 1'
#
loop_
_entity.id
_entity.type
_entity.pdbx_description
1 polymer ?
#
loop_
_entity_poly.entity_id
_entity_poly.type
_entity_poly.pdbx_seq_one_letter_code
_entity_poly.pdbx_strand_id
1 'polypeptide(L)'
;MEFFNNSLIAGTSSALGMLVNYDVYGDKTGSWGPPRTERDGFWEPGSDSHTPRWVGRLPAGLKADVTVCKGGGGCNYKTVQEAVNAAPTNGKRFVIRIKAGVYEETVRVALEKKNVVLLGDGMGKTVITGSMNVGQPGVSTYNSATVGVLGDGFMASDLTIQNTAGPDAHQAVAFRSDSDRSVLQNCELIGNQDTLYAHSLRQYYKSCRIIGNVDFIFGNSAAFFQDCLILVAPRQLHPEKGEMNALTAHGRIDPAQSTGFVFQNSVINGTEAYMALYYSNPKVHLNFLGRPWKQYSRTVFIRCTLEALVTADGWLPWDGDFALNTLYYGEFENTGAGADTSRRVSWSSQVPAAHVDSYSVQNFIQGKQWIPGASDDQ
;
A
#
# COMPACT_ATOMS: atom_id res chain seq x y z
N MET A 1 18.05 -9.28 22.00
CA MET A 1 17.48 -9.42 20.65
C MET A 1 18.02 -8.39 19.66
N GLU A 2 18.41 -7.16 20.07
CA GLU A 2 18.98 -6.15 19.17
C GLU A 2 20.29 -6.59 18.46
N PHE A 3 21.18 -7.32 19.14
CA PHE A 3 22.44 -7.77 18.53
C PHE A 3 22.25 -8.72 17.34
N PHE A 4 21.25 -9.60 17.40
CA PHE A 4 20.91 -10.51 16.29
C PHE A 4 20.19 -9.77 15.15
N ASN A 5 19.39 -8.76 15.48
CA ASN A 5 18.64 -7.98 14.48
C ASN A 5 19.60 -7.12 13.64
N ASN A 6 20.57 -6.46 14.27
CA ASN A 6 21.59 -5.68 13.54
C ASN A 6 22.50 -6.57 12.68
N SER A 7 22.84 -7.78 13.16
CA SER A 7 23.64 -8.74 12.40
C SER A 7 22.88 -9.29 11.18
N LEU A 8 21.58 -9.62 11.34
CA LEU A 8 20.75 -10.09 10.24
C LEU A 8 20.48 -9.00 9.19
N ILE A 9 20.22 -7.76 9.64
CA ILE A 9 20.06 -6.61 8.74
C ILE A 9 21.37 -6.36 7.99
N ALA A 10 22.52 -6.28 8.67
CA ALA A 10 23.81 -6.08 8.01
C ALA A 10 24.16 -7.22 7.02
N GLY A 11 23.88 -8.47 7.39
CA GLY A 11 24.10 -9.63 6.54
C GLY A 11 23.19 -9.63 5.29
N THR A 12 21.91 -9.32 5.46
CA THR A 12 20.95 -9.22 4.33
C THR A 12 21.23 -8.01 3.45
N SER A 13 21.61 -6.87 4.03
CA SER A 13 22.05 -5.66 3.31
C SER A 13 23.25 -5.95 2.41
N SER A 14 24.26 -6.64 2.95
CA SER A 14 25.45 -7.02 2.19
C SER A 14 25.09 -7.97 1.05
N ALA A 15 24.25 -8.97 1.31
CA ALA A 15 23.82 -9.92 0.28
C ALA A 15 23.00 -9.24 -0.83
N LEU A 16 22.03 -8.40 -0.48
CA LEU A 16 21.23 -7.63 -1.44
C LEU A 16 22.10 -6.65 -2.23
N GLY A 17 23.02 -5.96 -1.56
CA GLY A 17 23.99 -5.09 -2.21
C GLY A 17 24.86 -5.85 -3.21
N MET A 18 25.36 -7.03 -2.86
CA MET A 18 26.13 -7.87 -3.79
C MET A 18 25.31 -8.32 -4.99
N LEU A 19 24.04 -8.68 -4.81
CA LEU A 19 23.13 -9.04 -5.91
C LEU A 19 22.93 -7.86 -6.87
N VAL A 20 22.63 -6.67 -6.35
CA VAL A 20 22.47 -5.46 -7.18
C VAL A 20 23.77 -5.11 -7.91
N ASN A 21 24.92 -5.24 -7.26
CA ASN A 21 26.20 -5.02 -7.92
C ASN A 21 26.48 -6.05 -9.02
N TYR A 22 26.12 -7.32 -8.82
CA TYR A 22 26.23 -8.34 -9.85
C TYR A 22 25.31 -8.03 -11.04
N ASP A 23 24.06 -7.62 -10.79
CA ASP A 23 23.11 -7.27 -11.85
C ASP A 23 23.59 -6.06 -12.67
N VAL A 24 24.25 -5.08 -12.04
CA VAL A 24 24.71 -3.85 -12.70
C VAL A 24 26.08 -4.00 -13.36
N TYR A 25 27.02 -4.68 -12.70
CA TYR A 25 28.44 -4.71 -13.10
C TYR A 25 28.93 -6.10 -13.54
N GLY A 26 28.12 -7.15 -13.38
CA GLY A 26 28.52 -8.54 -13.62
C GLY A 26 29.75 -8.94 -12.81
N ASP A 27 30.64 -9.71 -13.42
CA ASP A 27 31.86 -10.22 -12.80
C ASP A 27 32.95 -9.16 -12.55
N LYS A 28 32.68 -7.88 -12.87
CA LYS A 28 33.60 -6.76 -12.61
C LYS A 28 33.54 -6.35 -11.14
N THR A 29 33.97 -7.25 -10.25
CA THR A 29 33.92 -7.07 -8.79
C THR A 29 34.66 -5.83 -8.28
N GLY A 30 35.67 -5.33 -9.02
CA GLY A 30 36.36 -4.07 -8.72
C GLY A 30 35.48 -2.82 -8.87
N SER A 31 34.31 -2.93 -9.52
CA SER A 31 33.31 -1.86 -9.63
C SER A 31 32.20 -1.97 -8.58
N TRP A 32 32.23 -3.02 -7.74
CA TRP A 32 31.20 -3.22 -6.73
C TRP A 32 31.39 -2.24 -5.57
N GLY A 33 30.27 -1.71 -5.06
CA GLY A 33 30.26 -0.74 -3.96
C GLY A 33 29.16 -1.00 -2.95
N PRO A 34 29.06 -0.17 -1.89
CA PRO A 34 27.95 -0.24 -0.96
C PRO A 34 26.61 0.00 -1.67
N PRO A 35 25.47 -0.42 -1.07
CA PRO A 35 24.15 -0.10 -1.59
C PRO A 35 23.99 1.40 -1.80
N ARG A 36 23.40 1.77 -2.95
CA ARG A 36 23.12 3.16 -3.32
C ARG A 36 21.63 3.35 -3.50
N THR A 37 21.18 4.57 -3.26
CA THR A 37 19.80 5.01 -3.39
C THR A 37 19.68 6.10 -4.45
N GLU A 38 18.46 6.56 -4.68
CA GLU A 38 18.18 7.68 -5.57
C GLU A 38 18.87 8.98 -5.13
N ARG A 39 19.14 9.14 -3.82
CA ARG A 39 19.94 10.27 -3.28
C ARG A 39 21.39 10.24 -3.74
N ASP A 40 21.91 9.06 -4.02
CA ASP A 40 23.27 8.84 -4.53
C ASP A 40 23.33 8.90 -6.06
N GLY A 41 22.21 9.25 -6.72
CA GLY A 41 22.07 9.23 -8.18
C GLY A 41 21.94 7.83 -8.77
N PHE A 42 21.67 6.80 -7.94
CA PHE A 42 21.44 5.44 -8.40
C PHE A 42 19.96 5.22 -8.72
N TRP A 43 19.71 4.66 -9.91
CA TRP A 43 18.40 4.29 -10.39
C TRP A 43 18.46 2.86 -10.88
N GLU A 44 17.50 2.03 -10.49
CA GLU A 44 17.45 0.66 -10.99
C GLU A 44 17.26 0.68 -12.52
N PRO A 45 18.10 -0.05 -13.26
CA PRO A 45 18.05 -0.06 -14.72
C PRO A 45 16.70 -0.60 -15.19
N GLY A 46 16.00 0.17 -16.02
CA GLY A 46 14.75 -0.25 -16.62
C GLY A 46 14.96 -1.36 -17.65
N SER A 47 14.12 -2.39 -17.61
CA SER A 47 14.13 -3.47 -18.60
C SER A 47 13.45 -3.11 -19.92
N ASP A 48 12.55 -2.12 -19.91
CA ASP A 48 11.79 -1.64 -21.05
C ASP A 48 11.84 -0.11 -21.11
N SER A 49 12.39 0.45 -22.19
CA SER A 49 12.22 1.87 -22.52
C SER A 49 10.85 2.05 -23.17
N HIS A 50 9.97 2.82 -22.51
CA HIS A 50 8.59 3.11 -22.95
C HIS A 50 7.64 1.91 -22.81
N THR A 51 7.22 1.63 -21.57
CA THR A 51 6.09 0.73 -21.38
C THR A 51 4.78 1.45 -21.77
N PRO A 52 3.96 0.86 -22.66
CA PRO A 52 2.57 1.26 -22.85
C PRO A 52 1.83 1.30 -21.50
N ARG A 53 0.67 1.93 -21.47
CA ARG A 53 -0.21 1.95 -20.28
C ARG A 53 -0.36 0.53 -19.72
N TRP A 54 0.16 0.27 -18.52
CA TRP A 54 0.09 -1.03 -17.88
C TRP A 54 -1.37 -1.48 -17.66
N VAL A 55 -1.76 -2.64 -18.23
CA VAL A 55 -3.15 -3.16 -18.18
C VAL A 55 -3.32 -4.35 -17.23
N GLY A 56 -2.24 -4.83 -16.59
CA GLY A 56 -2.30 -5.98 -15.66
C GLY A 56 -3.43 -5.85 -14.65
N ARG A 57 -4.20 -6.93 -14.48
CA ARG A 57 -5.45 -6.96 -13.71
C ARG A 57 -5.76 -8.38 -13.21
N LEU A 58 -6.59 -8.48 -12.18
CA LEU A 58 -7.12 -9.76 -11.72
C LEU A 58 -7.87 -10.47 -12.87
N PRO A 59 -7.73 -11.81 -13.03
CA PRO A 59 -8.39 -12.52 -14.12
C PRO A 59 -9.92 -12.38 -14.07
N ALA A 60 -10.54 -11.97 -15.17
CA ALA A 60 -11.99 -11.94 -15.27
C ALA A 60 -12.57 -13.36 -15.39
N GLY A 61 -13.82 -13.54 -14.92
CA GLY A 61 -14.57 -14.79 -15.13
C GLY A 61 -14.05 -16.01 -14.36
N LEU A 62 -13.31 -15.80 -13.26
CA LEU A 62 -12.87 -16.91 -12.40
C LEU A 62 -14.08 -17.69 -11.87
N LYS A 63 -14.06 -19.02 -12.08
CA LYS A 63 -15.06 -19.93 -11.51
C LYS A 63 -14.80 -20.07 -10.00
N ALA A 64 -15.86 -19.90 -9.21
CA ALA A 64 -15.77 -20.10 -7.77
C ALA A 64 -15.60 -21.59 -7.44
N ASP A 65 -14.66 -21.91 -6.55
CA ASP A 65 -14.53 -23.24 -5.94
C ASP A 65 -15.55 -23.41 -4.82
N VAL A 66 -15.75 -22.34 -4.03
CA VAL A 66 -16.72 -22.30 -2.93
C VAL A 66 -17.39 -20.94 -2.84
N THR A 67 -18.55 -20.92 -2.19
CA THR A 67 -19.37 -19.73 -1.99
C THR A 67 -19.64 -19.46 -0.51
N VAL A 68 -19.76 -18.19 -0.16
CA VAL A 68 -20.08 -17.71 1.19
C VAL A 68 -21.34 -16.85 1.14
N CYS A 69 -22.32 -17.14 1.98
CA CYS A 69 -23.45 -16.23 2.20
C CYS A 69 -23.99 -16.27 3.63
N LYS A 70 -24.40 -15.09 4.10
CA LYS A 70 -25.07 -14.92 5.39
C LYS A 70 -26.42 -15.64 5.38
N GLY A 71 -26.77 -16.33 6.46
CA GLY A 71 -28.15 -16.80 6.69
C GLY A 71 -28.57 -18.11 6.00
N GLY A 72 -27.64 -18.93 5.49
CA GLY A 72 -27.97 -20.32 5.09
C GLY A 72 -28.61 -20.49 3.70
N GLY A 73 -28.43 -19.52 2.79
CA GLY A 73 -28.97 -19.51 1.43
C GLY A 73 -28.30 -20.47 0.43
N GLY A 74 -27.99 -21.70 0.84
CA GLY A 74 -27.42 -22.75 -0.02
C GLY A 74 -25.95 -22.56 -0.41
N CYS A 75 -25.22 -21.64 0.22
CA CYS A 75 -23.77 -21.49 0.03
C CYS A 75 -23.00 -22.57 0.79
N ASN A 76 -21.74 -22.78 0.39
CA ASN A 76 -20.87 -23.76 1.03
C ASN A 76 -20.53 -23.38 2.48
N TYR A 77 -20.35 -22.09 2.76
CA TYR A 77 -19.99 -21.57 4.08
C TYR A 77 -20.82 -20.36 4.49
N LYS A 78 -20.87 -20.10 5.80
CA LYS A 78 -21.58 -18.96 6.37
C LYS A 78 -20.65 -17.76 6.62
N THR A 79 -19.37 -18.04 6.89
CA THR A 79 -18.35 -17.02 7.14
C THR A 79 -17.23 -17.09 6.11
N VAL A 80 -16.50 -15.99 5.94
CA VAL A 80 -15.34 -15.92 5.05
C VAL A 80 -14.18 -16.74 5.61
N GLN A 81 -13.95 -16.71 6.93
CA GLN A 81 -12.89 -17.48 7.57
C GLN A 81 -13.08 -19.00 7.38
N GLU A 82 -14.31 -19.51 7.45
CA GLU A 82 -14.59 -20.93 7.18
C GLU A 82 -14.16 -21.33 5.76
N ALA A 83 -14.48 -20.50 4.77
CA ALA A 83 -14.08 -20.74 3.39
C ALA A 83 -12.56 -20.66 3.19
N VAL A 84 -11.89 -19.70 3.85
CA VAL A 84 -10.41 -19.59 3.84
C VAL A 84 -9.77 -20.82 4.47
N ASN A 85 -10.31 -21.32 5.59
CA ASN A 85 -9.81 -22.52 6.26
C ASN A 85 -9.90 -23.75 5.35
N ALA A 86 -10.94 -23.84 4.51
CA ALA A 86 -11.14 -24.93 3.57
C ALA A 86 -10.20 -24.90 2.35
N ALA A 87 -9.53 -23.78 2.07
CA ALA A 87 -8.59 -23.69 0.96
C ALA A 87 -7.45 -24.73 1.10
N PRO A 88 -7.09 -25.46 0.05
CA PRO A 88 -6.03 -26.46 0.11
C PRO A 88 -4.66 -25.80 0.28
N THR A 89 -3.71 -26.54 0.85
CA THR A 89 -2.32 -26.09 1.05
C THR A 89 -1.38 -26.56 -0.08
N ASN A 90 -1.94 -27.04 -1.19
CA ASN A 90 -1.20 -27.57 -2.35
C ASN A 90 -0.77 -26.48 -3.36
N GLY A 91 -0.98 -25.21 -3.02
CA GLY A 91 -0.62 -24.07 -3.86
C GLY A 91 -1.51 -23.85 -5.09
N LYS A 92 -2.58 -24.62 -5.28
CA LYS A 92 -3.55 -24.33 -6.36
C LYS A 92 -4.36 -23.10 -6.00
N ARG A 93 -4.74 -22.32 -7.02
CA ARG A 93 -5.68 -21.21 -6.86
C ARG A 93 -6.98 -21.72 -6.26
N PHE A 94 -7.48 -21.02 -5.25
CA PHE A 94 -8.74 -21.35 -4.58
C PHE A 94 -9.62 -20.10 -4.51
N VAL A 95 -10.72 -20.11 -5.27
CA VAL A 95 -11.60 -18.97 -5.49
C VAL A 95 -12.81 -19.04 -4.56
N ILE A 96 -12.89 -18.08 -3.65
CA ILE A 96 -13.97 -17.91 -2.69
C ILE A 96 -14.86 -16.77 -3.18
N ARG A 97 -16.09 -17.08 -3.60
CA ARG A 97 -17.09 -16.07 -3.93
C ARG A 97 -17.93 -15.70 -2.72
N ILE A 98 -17.87 -14.45 -2.31
CA ILE A 98 -18.54 -13.91 -1.13
C ILE A 98 -19.73 -13.07 -1.60
N LYS A 99 -20.95 -13.56 -1.35
CA LYS A 99 -22.15 -12.84 -1.76
C LYS A 99 -22.29 -11.50 -1.03
N ALA A 100 -23.13 -10.61 -1.57
CA ALA A 100 -23.48 -9.36 -0.90
C ALA A 100 -23.95 -9.60 0.55
N GLY A 101 -23.47 -8.77 1.47
CA GLY A 101 -23.71 -8.87 2.90
C GLY A 101 -22.60 -8.21 3.72
N VAL A 102 -22.91 -7.97 5.00
CA VAL A 102 -21.94 -7.50 6.00
C VAL A 102 -21.51 -8.67 6.87
N TYR A 103 -20.21 -8.97 6.82
CA TYR A 103 -19.52 -10.06 7.49
C TYR A 103 -18.65 -9.47 8.61
N GLU A 104 -19.18 -9.54 9.84
CA GLU A 104 -18.46 -9.08 11.03
C GLU A 104 -17.58 -10.21 11.56
N GLU A 105 -16.36 -10.26 11.05
CA GLU A 105 -15.39 -11.31 11.35
C GLU A 105 -13.96 -10.84 11.12
N THR A 106 -13.04 -11.54 11.78
CA THR A 106 -11.60 -11.39 11.54
C THR A 106 -11.13 -12.47 10.60
N VAL A 107 -10.60 -12.10 9.44
CA VAL A 107 -10.11 -13.05 8.44
C VAL A 107 -8.58 -13.12 8.47
N ARG A 108 -8.05 -14.35 8.52
CA ARG A 108 -6.62 -14.67 8.49
C ARG A 108 -6.35 -15.69 7.39
N VAL A 109 -5.57 -15.28 6.40
CA VAL A 109 -5.05 -16.17 5.35
C VAL A 109 -3.64 -16.57 5.76
N ALA A 110 -3.50 -17.77 6.32
CA ALA A 110 -2.23 -18.27 6.84
C ALA A 110 -1.18 -18.49 5.74
N LEU A 111 0.10 -18.60 6.12
CA LEU A 111 1.24 -18.68 5.21
C LEU A 111 1.14 -19.84 4.22
N GLU A 112 0.60 -20.98 4.66
CA GLU A 112 0.39 -22.19 3.87
C GLU A 112 -0.79 -22.09 2.89
N LYS A 113 -1.68 -21.09 3.04
CA LYS A 113 -2.87 -20.88 2.22
C LYS A 113 -2.55 -19.99 1.02
N LYS A 114 -1.72 -20.49 0.11
CA LYS A 114 -1.29 -19.76 -1.10
C LYS A 114 -2.39 -19.67 -2.16
N ASN A 115 -2.35 -18.63 -2.99
CA ASN A 115 -3.24 -18.40 -4.14
C ASN A 115 -4.74 -18.36 -3.81
N VAL A 116 -5.09 -17.93 -2.60
CA VAL A 116 -6.49 -17.67 -2.21
C VAL A 116 -7.00 -16.41 -2.91
N VAL A 117 -8.19 -16.49 -3.50
CA VAL A 117 -8.86 -15.37 -4.18
C VAL A 117 -10.19 -15.08 -3.48
N LEU A 118 -10.40 -13.86 -3.01
CA LEU A 118 -11.68 -13.38 -2.48
C LEU A 118 -12.41 -12.53 -3.54
N LEU A 119 -13.58 -12.98 -4.00
CA LEU A 119 -14.39 -12.25 -4.97
C LEU A 119 -15.73 -11.85 -4.33
N GLY A 120 -15.96 -10.56 -4.15
CA GLY A 120 -17.25 -10.05 -3.70
C GLY A 120 -18.24 -9.80 -4.85
N ASP A 121 -19.42 -9.28 -4.51
CA ASP A 121 -20.46 -8.85 -5.47
C ASP A 121 -20.42 -7.32 -5.74
N GLY A 122 -19.43 -6.60 -5.19
CA GLY A 122 -19.15 -5.19 -5.41
C GLY A 122 -18.71 -4.44 -4.14
N MET A 123 -17.91 -3.38 -4.31
CA MET A 123 -17.60 -2.41 -3.24
C MET A 123 -18.90 -1.90 -2.60
N GLY A 124 -18.94 -1.84 -1.27
CA GLY A 124 -20.11 -1.46 -0.47
C GLY A 124 -21.22 -2.52 -0.42
N LYS A 125 -21.19 -3.57 -1.25
CA LYS A 125 -22.18 -4.66 -1.25
C LYS A 125 -21.70 -5.86 -0.45
N THR A 126 -20.45 -6.27 -0.66
CA THR A 126 -19.79 -7.31 0.13
C THR A 126 -18.79 -6.63 1.08
N VAL A 127 -19.07 -6.64 2.38
CA VAL A 127 -18.28 -5.91 3.38
C VAL A 127 -17.76 -6.87 4.45
N ILE A 128 -16.45 -6.92 4.64
CA ILE A 128 -15.80 -7.60 5.78
C ILE A 128 -15.42 -6.51 6.79
N THR A 129 -15.96 -6.58 8.01
CA THR A 129 -15.84 -5.52 9.01
C THR A 129 -15.34 -6.05 10.35
N GLY A 130 -14.53 -5.23 11.02
CA GLY A 130 -14.03 -5.45 12.37
C GLY A 130 -13.77 -4.13 13.09
N SER A 131 -13.34 -4.17 14.35
CA SER A 131 -13.11 -2.97 15.17
C SER A 131 -11.94 -3.11 16.16
N MET A 132 -11.07 -4.10 15.94
CA MET A 132 -9.88 -4.28 16.76
C MET A 132 -8.94 -3.08 16.63
N ASN A 133 -8.32 -2.70 17.74
CA ASN A 133 -7.43 -1.54 17.83
C ASN A 133 -6.45 -1.69 19.00
N VAL A 134 -5.40 -0.90 19.01
CA VAL A 134 -4.33 -0.98 20.03
C VAL A 134 -4.75 -0.62 21.45
N GLY A 135 -5.89 0.07 21.62
CA GLY A 135 -6.44 0.36 22.94
C GLY A 135 -7.00 -0.89 23.64
N GLN A 136 -7.23 -1.97 22.90
CA GLN A 136 -7.70 -3.24 23.46
C GLN A 136 -6.53 -4.05 24.05
N PRO A 137 -6.71 -4.70 25.22
CA PRO A 137 -5.64 -5.47 25.85
C PRO A 137 -5.04 -6.54 24.94
N GLY A 138 -3.71 -6.49 24.74
CA GLY A 138 -2.96 -7.48 23.95
C GLY A 138 -3.07 -7.33 22.43
N VAL A 139 -3.76 -6.30 21.93
CA VAL A 139 -3.87 -6.03 20.48
C VAL A 139 -2.74 -5.10 20.06
N SER A 140 -1.87 -5.58 19.18
CA SER A 140 -0.89 -4.74 18.48
C SER A 140 -1.48 -4.19 17.18
N THR A 141 -0.86 -3.16 16.59
CA THR A 141 -1.22 -2.69 15.23
C THR A 141 -1.23 -3.84 14.22
N TYR A 142 -0.27 -4.76 14.31
CA TYR A 142 -0.22 -5.93 13.43
C TYR A 142 -1.44 -6.85 13.58
N ASN A 143 -1.90 -7.04 14.83
CA ASN A 143 -3.01 -7.93 15.16
C ASN A 143 -4.38 -7.26 15.02
N SER A 144 -4.46 -5.94 14.90
CA SER A 144 -5.71 -5.19 14.77
C SER A 144 -6.38 -5.32 13.39
N ALA A 145 -5.68 -5.87 12.39
CA ALA A 145 -6.18 -6.05 11.04
C ALA A 145 -7.52 -6.79 11.00
N THR A 146 -8.55 -6.22 10.36
CA THR A 146 -9.80 -6.95 10.05
C THR A 146 -9.49 -8.15 9.15
N VAL A 147 -8.72 -7.93 8.09
CA VAL A 147 -8.22 -9.00 7.20
C VAL A 147 -6.69 -8.96 7.17
N GLY A 148 -6.05 -10.08 7.53
CA GLY A 148 -4.60 -10.24 7.53
C GLY A 148 -4.16 -11.40 6.65
N VAL A 149 -3.23 -11.16 5.74
CA VAL A 149 -2.83 -12.12 4.70
C VAL A 149 -1.32 -12.39 4.76
N LEU A 150 -0.96 -13.66 4.94
CA LEU A 150 0.42 -14.17 4.87
C LEU A 150 0.67 -15.06 3.65
N GLY A 151 -0.34 -15.78 3.16
CA GLY A 151 -0.18 -16.71 2.04
C GLY A 151 0.05 -16.01 0.70
N ASP A 152 1.15 -16.36 0.02
CA ASP A 152 1.55 -15.76 -1.27
C ASP A 152 0.49 -15.87 -2.38
N GLY A 153 0.49 -14.91 -3.30
CA GLY A 153 -0.38 -14.90 -4.48
C GLY A 153 -1.84 -14.60 -4.15
N PHE A 154 -2.10 -13.96 -3.01
CA PHE A 154 -3.43 -13.56 -2.59
C PHE A 154 -4.05 -12.57 -3.58
N MET A 155 -5.34 -12.73 -3.85
CA MET A 155 -6.08 -11.79 -4.69
C MET A 155 -7.41 -11.42 -4.05
N ALA A 156 -7.84 -10.17 -4.21
CA ALA A 156 -9.18 -9.75 -3.84
C ALA A 156 -9.80 -8.81 -4.88
N SER A 157 -11.10 -8.96 -5.12
CA SER A 157 -11.85 -8.04 -5.97
C SER A 157 -13.28 -7.81 -5.50
N ASP A 158 -13.81 -6.64 -5.86
CA ASP A 158 -15.24 -6.31 -5.74
C ASP A 158 -15.79 -6.43 -4.30
N LEU A 159 -15.03 -5.96 -3.31
CA LEU A 159 -15.43 -6.01 -1.89
C LEU A 159 -14.89 -4.82 -1.09
N THR A 160 -15.46 -4.59 0.08
CA THR A 160 -14.99 -3.62 1.07
C THR A 160 -14.39 -4.36 2.27
N ILE A 161 -13.23 -3.92 2.73
CA ILE A 161 -12.62 -4.33 4.01
C ILE A 161 -12.54 -3.09 4.88
N GLN A 162 -13.12 -3.14 6.08
CA GLN A 162 -13.15 -1.98 6.97
C GLN A 162 -12.79 -2.29 8.41
N ASN A 163 -12.23 -1.30 9.09
CA ASN A 163 -12.09 -1.25 10.54
C ASN A 163 -12.84 -0.04 11.10
N THR A 164 -13.83 -0.30 11.96
CA THR A 164 -14.76 0.70 12.50
C THR A 164 -14.42 1.13 13.92
N ALA A 165 -13.19 0.92 14.39
CA ALA A 165 -12.77 1.31 15.75
C ALA A 165 -12.93 2.82 16.01
N GLY A 166 -12.85 3.64 14.96
CA GLY A 166 -13.04 5.09 15.03
C GLY A 166 -11.72 5.87 15.23
N PRO A 167 -11.78 7.20 15.20
CA PRO A 167 -10.60 8.08 15.23
C PRO A 167 -9.88 8.15 16.58
N ASP A 168 -10.53 7.74 17.68
CA ASP A 168 -10.01 7.79 19.06
C ASP A 168 -9.27 6.51 19.43
N ALA A 169 -9.50 5.45 18.66
CA ALA A 169 -8.97 4.13 18.91
C ALA A 169 -7.47 4.00 18.58
N HIS A 170 -6.86 5.07 18.09
CA HIS A 170 -5.51 5.08 17.52
C HIS A 170 -5.39 4.04 16.39
N GLN A 171 -4.30 3.29 16.33
CA GLN A 171 -4.03 2.35 15.23
C GLN A 171 -5.08 1.22 15.15
N ALA A 172 -5.76 1.13 14.00
CA ALA A 172 -6.82 0.15 13.75
C ALA A 172 -6.83 -0.25 12.26
N VAL A 173 -6.18 -1.38 11.95
CA VAL A 173 -5.92 -1.79 10.57
C VAL A 173 -7.17 -2.43 9.95
N ALA A 174 -7.52 -2.03 8.73
CA ALA A 174 -8.55 -2.70 7.95
C ALA A 174 -7.94 -3.90 7.19
N PHE A 175 -6.89 -3.66 6.43
CA PHE A 175 -6.21 -4.70 5.65
C PHE A 175 -4.71 -4.70 5.92
N ARG A 176 -4.16 -5.90 6.18
CA ARG A 176 -2.71 -6.14 6.27
C ARG A 176 -2.31 -7.21 5.26
N SER A 177 -1.26 -6.92 4.48
CA SER A 177 -0.63 -7.92 3.62
C SER A 177 0.86 -8.07 3.88
N ASP A 178 1.24 -9.31 4.15
CA ASP A 178 2.61 -9.82 4.25
C ASP A 178 2.89 -10.79 3.07
N SER A 179 1.96 -10.89 2.12
CA SER A 179 1.94 -11.87 1.04
C SER A 179 2.63 -11.32 -0.21
N ASP A 180 3.61 -12.05 -0.74
CA ASP A 180 4.21 -11.70 -2.02
C ASP A 180 3.19 -11.90 -3.13
N ARG A 181 3.22 -11.01 -4.13
CA ARG A 181 2.35 -11.07 -5.31
C ARG A 181 0.87 -10.90 -4.98
N SER A 182 0.57 -10.04 -4.00
CA SER A 182 -0.81 -9.67 -3.66
C SER A 182 -1.41 -8.77 -4.74
N VAL A 183 -2.62 -9.07 -5.21
CA VAL A 183 -3.40 -8.20 -6.13
C VAL A 183 -4.74 -7.83 -5.51
N LEU A 184 -4.98 -6.54 -5.29
CA LEU A 184 -6.30 -6.02 -4.93
C LEU A 184 -6.81 -5.17 -6.09
N GLN A 185 -8.01 -5.48 -6.57
CA GLN A 185 -8.62 -4.73 -7.67
C GLN A 185 -10.07 -4.36 -7.37
N ASN A 186 -10.44 -3.10 -7.57
CA ASN A 186 -11.81 -2.64 -7.32
C ASN A 186 -12.27 -2.98 -5.88
N CYS A 187 -11.36 -2.76 -4.93
CA CYS A 187 -11.62 -2.96 -3.50
C CYS A 187 -11.70 -1.61 -2.79
N GLU A 188 -12.48 -1.56 -1.72
CA GLU A 188 -12.54 -0.41 -0.82
C GLU A 188 -11.92 -0.78 0.52
N LEU A 189 -10.95 0.00 1.00
CA LEU A 189 -10.28 -0.19 2.28
C LEU A 189 -10.61 1.02 3.16
N ILE A 190 -11.32 0.81 4.27
CA ILE A 190 -11.84 1.90 5.10
C ILE A 190 -11.33 1.78 6.53
N GLY A 191 -10.74 2.83 7.05
CA GLY A 191 -10.38 2.95 8.45
C GLY A 191 -10.14 4.40 8.85
N ASN A 192 -9.40 4.57 9.94
CA ASN A 192 -8.89 5.87 10.38
C ASN A 192 -7.35 5.79 10.35
N GLN A 193 -6.73 5.78 11.51
CA GLN A 193 -5.28 5.64 11.65
C GLN A 193 -4.87 4.22 11.28
N ASP A 194 -3.82 4.09 10.45
CA ASP A 194 -3.23 2.82 10.02
C ASP A 194 -4.17 1.91 9.18
N THR A 195 -5.03 2.48 8.32
CA THR A 195 -6.03 1.72 7.54
C THR A 195 -5.45 0.55 6.73
N LEU A 196 -4.41 0.80 5.95
CA LEU A 196 -3.73 -0.18 5.09
C LEU A 196 -2.30 -0.41 5.59
N TYR A 197 -2.07 -1.61 6.11
CA TYR A 197 -0.73 -2.10 6.43
C TYR A 197 -0.16 -2.91 5.26
N ALA A 198 0.46 -2.21 4.31
CA ALA A 198 1.26 -2.79 3.24
C ALA A 198 2.62 -3.24 3.80
N HIS A 199 2.58 -4.32 4.60
CA HIS A 199 3.64 -4.69 5.55
C HIS A 199 4.95 -5.04 4.86
N SER A 200 4.93 -5.96 3.89
CA SER A 200 6.14 -6.48 3.24
C SER A 200 5.87 -7.07 1.85
N LEU A 201 6.94 -7.35 1.10
CA LEU A 201 6.93 -8.04 -0.21
C LEU A 201 6.21 -7.24 -1.31
N ARG A 202 5.91 -7.84 -2.47
CA ARG A 202 5.37 -7.13 -3.64
C ARG A 202 3.85 -7.13 -3.65
N GLN A 203 3.26 -5.96 -3.87
CA GLN A 203 1.81 -5.77 -3.80
C GLN A 203 1.33 -4.81 -4.89
N TYR A 204 0.17 -5.10 -5.49
CA TYR A 204 -0.44 -4.29 -6.53
C TYR A 204 -1.90 -3.98 -6.19
N TYR A 205 -2.23 -2.69 -6.14
CA TYR A 205 -3.56 -2.16 -5.88
C TYR A 205 -4.03 -1.41 -7.12
N LYS A 206 -5.12 -1.87 -7.74
CA LYS A 206 -5.65 -1.30 -8.99
C LYS A 206 -7.09 -0.85 -8.82
N SER A 207 -7.37 0.42 -9.12
CA SER A 207 -8.75 0.95 -9.05
C SER A 207 -9.39 0.76 -7.67
N CYS A 208 -8.58 0.82 -6.62
CA CYS A 208 -9.04 0.70 -5.25
C CYS A 208 -9.42 2.08 -4.69
N ARG A 209 -10.33 2.09 -3.72
CA ARG A 209 -10.59 3.25 -2.87
C ARG A 209 -9.98 3.00 -1.49
N ILE A 210 -9.11 3.89 -1.02
CA ILE A 210 -8.45 3.76 0.29
C ILE A 210 -8.77 5.01 1.11
N ILE A 211 -9.37 4.81 2.28
CA ILE A 211 -9.93 5.89 3.10
C ILE A 211 -9.33 5.83 4.52
N GLY A 212 -8.74 6.92 4.98
CA GLY A 212 -8.19 7.02 6.35
C GLY A 212 -7.74 8.44 6.70
N ASN A 213 -6.96 8.62 7.77
CA ASN A 213 -6.46 9.93 8.20
C ASN A 213 -4.95 9.97 8.52
N VAL A 214 -4.52 9.32 9.60
CA VAL A 214 -3.13 9.33 10.06
C VAL A 214 -2.42 8.07 9.58
N ASP A 215 -1.32 8.22 8.84
CA ASP A 215 -0.44 7.13 8.38
C ASP A 215 -1.22 5.99 7.72
N PHE A 216 -2.31 6.31 7.04
CA PHE A 216 -3.32 5.30 6.70
C PHE A 216 -2.89 4.36 5.56
N ILE A 217 -1.74 4.63 4.93
CA ILE A 217 -1.01 3.68 4.09
C ILE A 217 0.43 3.58 4.63
N PHE A 218 0.78 2.47 5.28
CA PHE A 218 2.07 2.33 5.97
C PHE A 218 2.63 0.91 5.85
N GLY A 219 3.93 0.78 6.16
CA GLY A 219 4.66 -0.49 6.06
C GLY A 219 5.91 -0.39 5.19
N ASN A 220 6.47 -1.54 4.81
CA ASN A 220 7.74 -1.65 4.09
C ASN A 220 7.64 -2.61 2.89
N SER A 221 6.48 -2.72 2.26
CA SER A 221 6.32 -3.47 1.01
C SER A 221 6.89 -2.71 -0.19
N ALA A 222 7.17 -3.41 -1.29
CA ALA A 222 7.16 -2.80 -2.61
C ALA A 222 5.70 -2.79 -3.10
N ALA A 223 4.98 -1.70 -2.82
CA ALA A 223 3.56 -1.58 -3.17
C ALA A 223 3.33 -0.53 -4.27
N PHE A 224 2.51 -0.91 -5.24
CA PHE A 224 2.15 -0.08 -6.37
C PHE A 224 0.65 0.16 -6.41
N PHE A 225 0.25 1.43 -6.37
CA PHE A 225 -1.13 1.89 -6.38
C PHE A 225 -1.41 2.56 -7.72
N GLN A 226 -2.25 1.95 -8.55
CA GLN A 226 -2.57 2.44 -9.88
C GLN A 226 -4.05 2.73 -10.04
N ASP A 227 -4.37 3.90 -10.60
CA ASP A 227 -5.75 4.34 -10.85
C ASP A 227 -6.62 4.32 -9.57
N CYS A 228 -6.01 4.52 -8.40
CA CYS A 228 -6.68 4.47 -7.10
C CYS A 228 -7.27 5.83 -6.69
N LEU A 229 -8.27 5.79 -5.82
CA LEU A 229 -8.81 6.96 -5.14
C LEU A 229 -8.40 6.93 -3.66
N ILE A 230 -7.56 7.88 -3.26
CA ILE A 230 -7.00 7.99 -1.91
C ILE A 230 -7.71 9.14 -1.21
N LEU A 231 -8.47 8.84 -0.16
CA LEU A 231 -9.37 9.79 0.49
C LEU A 231 -9.01 10.01 1.96
N VAL A 232 -8.79 11.27 2.32
CA VAL A 232 -8.71 11.67 3.73
C VAL A 232 -10.11 11.72 4.35
N ALA A 233 -10.29 11.07 5.49
CA ALA A 233 -11.51 11.08 6.29
C ALA A 233 -11.34 11.95 7.56
N PRO A 234 -12.43 12.52 8.10
CA PRO A 234 -12.36 13.34 9.32
C PRO A 234 -11.88 12.55 10.54
N ARG A 235 -10.98 13.15 11.33
CA ARG A 235 -10.66 12.68 12.68
C ARG A 235 -11.68 13.27 13.69
N GLN A 236 -12.83 12.62 13.84
CA GLN A 236 -14.07 13.18 14.43
C GLN A 236 -14.05 13.71 15.89
N LEU A 237 -12.93 13.74 16.60
CA LEU A 237 -12.90 14.20 18.00
C LEU A 237 -13.16 15.69 18.19
N HIS A 238 -12.44 16.52 17.44
CA HIS A 238 -12.42 17.98 17.61
C HIS A 238 -12.14 18.64 16.25
N PRO A 239 -13.05 18.50 15.27
CA PRO A 239 -12.82 18.97 13.90
C PRO A 239 -12.53 20.47 13.83
N GLU A 240 -13.03 21.27 14.78
CA GLU A 240 -12.79 22.72 14.86
C GLU A 240 -11.33 23.08 15.15
N LYS A 241 -10.57 22.18 15.79
CA LYS A 241 -9.13 22.38 16.08
C LYS A 241 -8.25 22.06 14.87
N GLY A 242 -8.84 21.49 13.82
CA GLY A 242 -8.13 20.97 12.68
C GLY A 242 -7.34 19.71 12.99
N GLU A 243 -6.61 19.26 11.99
CA GLU A 243 -5.86 18.01 12.01
C GLU A 243 -4.66 18.09 11.10
N MET A 244 -3.63 17.34 11.46
CA MET A 244 -2.44 17.12 10.66
C MET A 244 -2.40 15.65 10.29
N ASN A 245 -2.59 15.38 9.01
CA ASN A 245 -2.67 14.03 8.46
C ASN A 245 -1.50 13.78 7.50
N ALA A 246 -0.89 12.61 7.61
CA ALA A 246 0.03 12.10 6.62
C ALA A 246 -0.63 10.92 5.92
N LEU A 247 -0.70 10.96 4.59
CA LEU A 247 -1.28 9.87 3.80
C LEU A 247 -0.46 8.60 3.96
N THR A 248 0.87 8.74 3.89
CA THR A 248 1.80 7.62 3.87
C THR A 248 2.83 7.67 4.99
N ALA A 249 3.21 6.48 5.48
CA ALA A 249 4.31 6.31 6.43
C ALA A 249 5.18 5.10 6.02
N HIS A 250 6.00 5.28 4.97
CA HIS A 250 6.84 4.19 4.47
C HIS A 250 8.03 3.89 5.40
N GLY A 251 8.26 2.61 5.65
CA GLY A 251 9.10 2.08 6.71
C GLY A 251 10.39 1.39 6.26
N ARG A 252 10.99 1.79 5.12
CA ARG A 252 12.29 1.25 4.69
C ARG A 252 13.42 1.62 5.65
N ILE A 253 14.08 0.61 6.20
CA ILE A 253 15.13 0.74 7.21
C ILE A 253 16.54 0.61 6.64
N ASP A 254 16.69 0.07 5.43
CA ASP A 254 17.97 -0.28 4.82
C ASP A 254 18.00 0.17 3.36
N PRO A 255 19.09 0.82 2.89
CA PRO A 255 19.18 1.31 1.51
C PRO A 255 19.21 0.19 0.47
N ALA A 256 19.59 -1.03 0.84
CA ALA A 256 19.60 -2.20 -0.06
C ALA A 256 18.21 -2.79 -0.29
N GLN A 257 17.19 -2.39 0.49
CA GLN A 257 15.82 -2.85 0.29
C GLN A 257 15.20 -2.16 -0.93
N SER A 258 14.73 -2.95 -1.89
CA SER A 258 13.98 -2.50 -3.07
C SER A 258 12.49 -2.23 -2.76
N THR A 259 12.17 -1.73 -1.57
CA THR A 259 10.80 -1.46 -1.10
C THR A 259 10.43 0.02 -1.23
N GLY A 260 9.14 0.33 -1.26
CA GLY A 260 8.65 1.68 -1.49
C GLY A 260 7.17 1.69 -1.84
N PHE A 261 6.56 2.86 -1.74
CA PHE A 261 5.20 3.09 -2.24
C PHE A 261 5.26 3.92 -3.52
N VAL A 262 4.63 3.43 -4.59
CA VAL A 262 4.47 4.16 -5.84
C VAL A 262 2.99 4.34 -6.12
N PHE A 263 2.56 5.59 -6.27
CA PHE A 263 1.23 5.98 -6.69
C PHE A 263 1.29 6.47 -8.13
N GLN A 264 0.51 5.87 -9.01
CA GLN A 264 0.46 6.22 -10.42
C GLN A 264 -0.98 6.47 -10.85
N ASN A 265 -1.21 7.57 -11.59
CA ASN A 265 -2.53 7.93 -12.15
C ASN A 265 -3.67 7.91 -11.10
N SER A 266 -3.31 8.14 -9.83
CA SER A 266 -4.24 8.06 -8.70
C SER A 266 -4.71 9.46 -8.31
N VAL A 267 -5.88 9.55 -7.70
CA VAL A 267 -6.45 10.81 -7.20
C VAL A 267 -6.30 10.87 -5.69
N ILE A 268 -5.72 11.95 -5.20
CA ILE A 268 -5.57 12.25 -3.78
C ILE A 268 -6.57 13.36 -3.45
N ASN A 269 -7.57 13.04 -2.63
CA ASN A 269 -8.63 13.98 -2.23
C ASN A 269 -9.07 13.73 -0.77
N GLY A 270 -10.09 14.45 -0.31
CA GLY A 270 -10.83 14.14 0.92
C GLY A 270 -12.17 13.47 0.60
N THR A 271 -12.71 12.74 1.57
CA THR A 271 -14.14 12.40 1.59
C THR A 271 -14.98 13.69 1.55
N GLU A 272 -16.23 13.62 1.11
CA GLU A 272 -17.13 14.79 1.08
C GLU A 272 -17.21 15.49 2.46
N ALA A 273 -17.35 14.68 3.53
CA ALA A 273 -17.35 15.18 4.89
C ALA A 273 -16.04 15.89 5.29
N TYR A 274 -14.89 15.36 4.86
CA TYR A 274 -13.60 16.01 5.11
C TYR A 274 -13.46 17.31 4.32
N MET A 275 -13.84 17.32 3.05
CA MET A 275 -13.72 18.51 2.21
C MET A 275 -14.60 19.66 2.72
N ALA A 276 -15.77 19.35 3.27
CA ALA A 276 -16.60 20.36 3.96
C ALA A 276 -15.86 21.02 5.14
N LEU A 277 -15.12 20.24 5.95
CA LEU A 277 -14.29 20.75 7.03
C LEU A 277 -13.10 21.57 6.51
N TYR A 278 -12.37 21.03 5.52
CA TYR A 278 -11.25 21.72 4.89
C TYR A 278 -11.65 23.09 4.34
N TYR A 279 -12.76 23.20 3.59
CA TYR A 279 -13.20 24.49 3.05
C TYR A 279 -13.69 25.46 4.12
N SER A 280 -14.14 24.97 5.29
CA SER A 280 -14.53 25.83 6.40
C SER A 280 -13.34 26.54 7.05
N ASN A 281 -12.18 25.87 7.15
CA ASN A 281 -10.96 26.44 7.69
C ASN A 281 -9.68 25.72 7.20
N PRO A 282 -9.19 26.00 5.98
CA PRO A 282 -8.08 25.25 5.40
C PRO A 282 -6.75 25.44 6.13
N LYS A 283 -6.64 26.44 7.02
CA LYS A 283 -5.42 26.72 7.79
C LYS A 283 -5.12 25.68 8.87
N VAL A 284 -6.15 24.96 9.33
CA VAL A 284 -6.01 23.98 10.42
C VAL A 284 -6.17 22.54 9.94
N HIS A 285 -6.73 22.31 8.74
CA HIS A 285 -6.85 20.99 8.12
C HIS A 285 -5.70 20.76 7.14
N LEU A 286 -4.57 20.27 7.66
CA LEU A 286 -3.33 20.08 6.93
C LEU A 286 -3.15 18.62 6.54
N ASN A 287 -2.93 18.36 5.25
CA ASN A 287 -2.65 17.03 4.73
C ASN A 287 -1.32 16.99 4.00
N PHE A 288 -0.55 15.94 4.25
CA PHE A 288 0.78 15.72 3.68
C PHE A 288 0.79 14.38 2.96
N LEU A 289 1.51 14.31 1.84
CA LEU A 289 1.70 13.11 1.03
C LEU A 289 2.34 11.97 1.85
N GLY A 290 3.17 12.29 2.83
CA GLY A 290 3.72 11.32 3.76
C GLY A 290 4.70 11.87 4.78
N ARG A 291 5.19 10.98 5.65
CA ARG A 291 6.25 11.22 6.63
C ARG A 291 7.14 10.00 6.87
N PRO A 292 8.44 10.18 7.15
CA PRO A 292 9.41 9.09 7.10
C PRO A 292 9.42 8.27 8.40
N TRP A 293 8.57 7.25 8.46
CA TRP A 293 8.55 6.33 9.62
C TRP A 293 9.93 5.68 9.90
N LYS A 294 10.74 5.49 8.85
CA LYS A 294 12.10 4.93 8.93
C LYS A 294 13.09 5.68 8.05
N GLN A 295 14.38 5.49 8.35
CA GLN A 295 15.50 6.30 7.85
C GLN A 295 15.58 6.38 6.31
N TYR A 296 15.24 5.33 5.59
CA TYR A 296 15.32 5.28 4.13
C TYR A 296 13.93 5.30 3.48
N SER A 297 12.93 5.91 4.14
CA SER A 297 11.56 6.02 3.63
C SER A 297 11.52 6.40 2.16
N ARG A 298 10.61 5.79 1.39
CA ARG A 298 10.56 5.91 -0.08
C ARG A 298 9.11 5.92 -0.54
N THR A 299 8.69 7.03 -1.12
CA THR A 299 7.31 7.21 -1.59
C THR A 299 7.31 8.12 -2.80
N VAL A 300 6.59 7.74 -3.85
CA VAL A 300 6.60 8.44 -5.14
C VAL A 300 5.17 8.61 -5.67
N PHE A 301 4.85 9.81 -6.14
CA PHE A 301 3.59 10.14 -6.81
C PHE A 301 3.85 10.54 -8.26
N ILE A 302 3.30 9.79 -9.20
CA ILE A 302 3.55 9.91 -10.64
C ILE A 302 2.23 10.11 -11.37
N ARG A 303 2.06 11.27 -12.02
CA ARG A 303 0.86 11.63 -12.78
C ARG A 303 -0.41 11.50 -11.96
N CYS A 304 -0.31 11.79 -10.66
CA CYS A 304 -1.45 11.82 -9.77
C CYS A 304 -2.20 13.16 -9.89
N THR A 305 -3.49 13.15 -9.58
CA THR A 305 -4.25 14.37 -9.32
C THR A 305 -4.20 14.65 -7.82
N LEU A 306 -3.48 15.70 -7.43
CA LEU A 306 -3.39 16.19 -6.06
C LEU A 306 -4.39 17.33 -5.90
N GLU A 307 -5.50 17.07 -5.21
CA GLU A 307 -6.55 18.07 -4.97
C GLU A 307 -6.11 19.12 -3.94
N ALA A 308 -6.93 20.16 -3.77
CA ALA A 308 -6.60 21.36 -2.99
C ALA A 308 -6.20 21.09 -1.52
N LEU A 309 -6.59 19.96 -0.94
CA LEU A 309 -6.30 19.61 0.45
C LEU A 309 -4.81 19.33 0.73
N VAL A 310 -3.99 19.08 -0.30
CA VAL A 310 -2.56 18.81 -0.12
C VAL A 310 -1.83 20.10 0.26
N THR A 311 -1.19 20.10 1.43
CA THR A 311 -0.44 21.23 1.98
C THR A 311 0.73 21.57 1.06
N ALA A 312 1.05 22.86 0.92
CA ALA A 312 2.08 23.36 0.00
C ALA A 312 3.47 22.74 0.26
N ASP A 313 3.83 22.53 1.52
CA ASP A 313 5.04 21.83 1.97
C ASP A 313 5.13 20.39 1.40
N GLY A 314 3.98 19.77 1.12
CA GLY A 314 3.82 18.44 0.54
C GLY A 314 4.11 17.30 1.50
N TRP A 315 5.20 17.37 2.26
CA TRP A 315 5.72 16.29 3.09
C TRP A 315 5.97 16.75 4.52
N LEU A 316 5.78 15.85 5.49
CA LEU A 316 5.90 16.15 6.91
C LEU A 316 7.14 15.46 7.51
N PRO A 317 7.98 16.16 8.30
CA PRO A 317 9.04 15.50 9.06
C PRO A 317 8.47 14.48 10.06
N TRP A 318 9.24 13.43 10.35
CA TRP A 318 8.88 12.49 11.41
C TRP A 318 9.21 13.07 12.79
N ASP A 319 10.48 13.44 12.99
CA ASP A 319 10.99 14.07 14.20
C ASP A 319 12.29 14.83 13.88
N GLY A 320 12.26 16.16 13.98
CA GLY A 320 13.37 17.03 13.59
C GLY A 320 13.92 16.71 12.19
N ASP A 321 15.24 16.54 12.10
CA ASP A 321 15.95 16.23 10.86
C ASP A 321 16.10 14.72 10.58
N PHE A 322 15.41 13.86 11.33
CA PHE A 322 15.46 12.42 11.11
C PHE A 322 15.08 12.06 9.66
N ALA A 323 15.89 11.20 9.04
CA ALA A 323 15.73 10.67 7.68
C ALA A 323 15.79 11.69 6.52
N LEU A 324 15.80 13.00 6.76
CA LEU A 324 15.62 14.01 5.70
C LEU A 324 16.71 13.96 4.61
N ASN A 325 17.92 13.51 4.97
CA ASN A 325 19.05 13.35 4.04
C ASN A 325 19.08 11.99 3.32
N THR A 326 18.31 11.01 3.79
CA THR A 326 18.38 9.60 3.33
C THR A 326 17.09 9.08 2.70
N LEU A 327 15.94 9.67 3.03
CA LEU A 327 14.65 9.35 2.41
C LEU A 327 14.63 9.73 0.92
N TYR A 328 13.71 9.14 0.16
CA TYR A 328 13.39 9.56 -1.20
C TYR A 328 11.89 9.78 -1.38
N TYR A 329 11.47 11.04 -1.39
CA TYR A 329 10.09 11.46 -1.63
C TYR A 329 9.99 12.19 -2.96
N GLY A 330 9.43 11.50 -3.96
CA GLY A 330 9.45 11.92 -5.35
C GLY A 330 8.07 12.32 -5.88
N GLU A 331 8.02 13.38 -6.69
CA GLU A 331 6.85 13.76 -7.48
C GLU A 331 7.23 13.83 -8.97
N PHE A 332 6.32 13.45 -9.87
CA PHE A 332 6.49 13.55 -11.32
C PHE A 332 5.17 13.83 -12.03
N GLU A 333 5.09 14.95 -12.77
CA GLU A 333 3.95 15.32 -13.62
C GLU A 333 2.57 15.23 -12.91
N ASN A 334 2.54 15.52 -11.60
CA ASN A 334 1.28 15.61 -10.86
C ASN A 334 0.48 16.84 -11.34
N THR A 335 -0.84 16.75 -11.24
CA THR A 335 -1.79 17.81 -11.64
C THR A 335 -2.77 18.10 -10.51
N GLY A 336 -3.60 19.14 -10.64
CA GLY A 336 -4.56 19.55 -9.62
C GLY A 336 -4.06 20.67 -8.71
N ALA A 337 -4.95 21.21 -7.89
CA ALA A 337 -4.67 22.42 -7.09
C ALA A 337 -3.58 22.22 -6.01
N GLY A 338 -3.35 20.98 -5.57
CA GLY A 338 -2.32 20.60 -4.60
C GLY A 338 -0.96 20.22 -5.22
N ALA A 339 -0.84 20.26 -6.55
CA ALA A 339 0.35 19.78 -7.27
C ALA A 339 1.46 20.82 -7.46
N ASP A 340 1.25 22.09 -7.07
CA ASP A 340 2.31 23.10 -7.13
C ASP A 340 3.48 22.74 -6.21
N THR A 341 4.66 22.50 -6.81
CA THR A 341 5.85 22.08 -6.11
C THR A 341 6.75 23.25 -5.66
N SER A 342 6.44 24.50 -6.03
CA SER A 342 7.29 25.68 -5.77
C SER A 342 7.55 25.97 -4.29
N ARG A 343 6.69 25.44 -3.40
CA ARG A 343 6.75 25.61 -1.94
C ARG A 343 6.97 24.30 -1.19
N ARG A 344 7.33 23.22 -1.89
CA ARG A 344 7.66 21.95 -1.22
C ARG A 344 8.85 22.14 -0.30
N VAL A 345 8.89 21.32 0.74
CA VAL A 345 10.07 21.19 1.59
C VAL A 345 11.32 20.93 0.74
N SER A 346 12.44 21.56 1.11
CA SER A 346 13.70 21.50 0.33
C SER A 346 14.31 20.11 0.23
N TRP A 347 13.95 19.21 1.14
CA TRP A 347 14.38 17.81 1.16
C TRP A 347 13.46 16.90 0.34
N SER A 348 12.40 17.39 -0.30
CA SER A 348 11.67 16.59 -1.30
C SER A 348 12.41 16.53 -2.64
N SER A 349 11.97 15.64 -3.54
CA SER A 349 12.61 15.40 -4.84
C SER A 349 11.60 15.49 -5.99
N GLN A 350 12.06 15.92 -7.15
CA GLN A 350 11.38 15.64 -8.42
C GLN A 350 12.01 14.39 -9.04
N VAL A 351 11.20 13.45 -9.52
CA VAL A 351 11.75 12.30 -10.26
C VAL A 351 12.23 12.81 -11.62
N PRO A 352 13.48 12.60 -12.03
CA PRO A 352 13.92 12.99 -13.36
C PRO A 352 13.17 12.19 -14.43
N ALA A 353 12.77 12.83 -15.52
CA ALA A 353 12.01 12.18 -16.60
C ALA A 353 12.72 10.93 -17.17
N ALA A 354 14.05 10.94 -17.22
CA ALA A 354 14.85 9.80 -17.69
C ALA A 354 14.80 8.57 -16.76
N HIS A 355 14.29 8.72 -15.53
CA HIS A 355 14.27 7.66 -14.50
C HIS A 355 12.85 7.32 -14.02
N VAL A 356 11.82 7.97 -14.55
CA VAL A 356 10.42 7.69 -14.15
C VAL A 356 10.05 6.22 -14.35
N ASP A 357 10.60 5.57 -15.38
CA ASP A 357 10.32 4.17 -15.70
C ASP A 357 10.86 3.18 -14.67
N SER A 358 11.83 3.58 -13.81
CA SER A 358 12.25 2.76 -12.66
C SER A 358 11.09 2.53 -11.68
N TYR A 359 10.10 3.42 -11.69
CA TYR A 359 8.84 3.31 -10.95
C TYR A 359 7.66 2.89 -11.84
N SER A 360 7.90 2.11 -12.89
CA SER A 360 6.84 1.39 -13.62
C SER A 360 6.44 0.10 -12.88
N VAL A 361 5.25 -0.42 -13.14
CA VAL A 361 4.82 -1.71 -12.55
C VAL A 361 5.79 -2.84 -12.90
N GLN A 362 6.35 -2.84 -14.12
CA GLN A 362 7.31 -3.85 -14.53
C GLN A 362 8.65 -3.69 -13.81
N ASN A 363 9.24 -2.50 -13.75
CA ASN A 363 10.56 -2.36 -13.15
C ASN A 363 10.50 -2.40 -11.62
N PHE A 364 9.49 -1.78 -11.00
CA PHE A 364 9.40 -1.66 -9.54
C PHE A 364 8.95 -2.95 -8.84
N ILE A 365 7.97 -3.65 -9.40
CA ILE A 365 7.40 -4.88 -8.78
C ILE A 365 7.43 -6.09 -9.72
N GLN A 366 8.11 -6.04 -10.86
CA GLN A 366 8.24 -7.17 -11.80
C GLN A 366 6.88 -7.71 -12.25
N GLY A 367 5.92 -6.80 -12.47
CA GLY A 367 4.53 -7.16 -12.67
C GLY A 367 4.27 -8.20 -13.76
N LYS A 368 5.02 -8.21 -14.87
CA LYS A 368 4.80 -9.16 -16.00
C LYS A 368 4.98 -10.61 -15.57
N GLN A 369 5.73 -10.84 -14.48
CA GLN A 369 6.03 -12.17 -13.99
C GLN A 369 4.90 -12.80 -13.17
N TRP A 370 3.95 -12.01 -12.65
CA TRP A 370 3.00 -12.52 -11.66
C TRP A 370 1.62 -11.86 -11.64
N ILE A 371 1.46 -10.65 -12.18
CA ILE A 371 0.15 -10.02 -12.30
C ILE A 371 -0.52 -10.59 -13.56
N PRO A 372 -1.69 -11.23 -13.45
CA PRO A 372 -2.37 -11.77 -14.63
C PRO A 372 -2.75 -10.68 -15.64
N GLY A 373 -2.85 -11.04 -16.91
CA GLY A 373 -3.24 -10.10 -17.97
C GLY A 373 -2.24 -8.98 -18.25
N ALA A 374 -1.01 -9.08 -17.71
CA ALA A 374 0.12 -8.25 -18.11
C ALA A 374 0.68 -8.71 -19.46
N SER A 375 -0.06 -8.46 -20.54
CA SER A 375 0.52 -8.46 -21.90
C SER A 375 0.84 -7.03 -22.29
N ASP A 376 1.94 -6.82 -23.00
CA ASP A 376 2.10 -5.63 -23.81
C ASP A 376 0.99 -5.71 -24.88
N ASP A 377 -0.04 -4.88 -24.76
CA ASP A 377 -1.06 -4.78 -25.82
C ASP A 377 -0.35 -4.40 -27.12
N GLN A 378 -0.60 -5.22 -28.16
CA GLN A 378 -0.16 -5.00 -29.54
C GLN A 378 -0.79 -3.75 -30.15
#